data_AF-A0A0U1L4R4-F1
#
_entry.id   AF-A0A0U1L4R4-F1
#
_cell.length_a   1.000
_cell.length_b   1.000
_cell.length_c   1.000
_cell.angle_alpha   90.00
_cell.angle_beta   90.00
_cell.angle_gamma   90.00
#
_symmetry.space_group_name_H-M   'P 1'
#
loop_
_entity.id
_entity.type
_entity.pdbx_description
1 polymer ?
#
loop_
_entity_poly.entity_id
_entity_poly.type
_entity_poly.pdbx_seq_one_letter_code
_entity_poly.pdbx_strand_id
1 'polypeptide(L)'
;MSRVPWPFSILVSGLSFALFFLQTGLDMLRSGQIEMVSVVFITLLGLLYGTAGIALLAVLVWALSQAGERGYNIGWAISAFALGYSATLVYALTGILFSVALGWKTAVAFGVTGVLWALRPTLFTIKQMSGDRTAFSVAMSTLCGAILLLGWSLLGRLAG
;
A
#
# COMPACT_ATOMS: atom_id res chain seq x y z
N MET A 1 -5.21 -9.82 -17.96
CA MET A 1 -6.34 -8.88 -17.83
C MET A 1 -6.93 -9.01 -16.43
N SER A 2 -6.86 -7.99 -15.57
CA SER A 2 -7.57 -8.04 -14.28
C SER A 2 -9.06 -8.07 -14.57
N ARG A 3 -9.72 -9.20 -14.32
CA ARG A 3 -11.18 -9.33 -14.50
C ARG A 3 -11.98 -8.59 -13.41
N VAL A 4 -11.29 -8.06 -12.40
CA VAL A 4 -11.89 -7.38 -11.25
C VAL A 4 -12.00 -5.87 -11.56
N PRO A 5 -13.21 -5.28 -11.45
CA PRO A 5 -13.41 -3.85 -11.60
C PRO A 5 -12.59 -3.04 -10.59
N TRP A 6 -12.04 -1.92 -11.04
CA TRP A 6 -11.16 -1.07 -10.22
C TRP A 6 -11.75 -0.62 -8.87
N PRO A 7 -13.07 -0.36 -8.71
CA PRO A 7 -13.61 0.05 -7.41
C PRO A 7 -13.48 -1.04 -6.35
N PHE A 8 -13.64 -2.31 -6.74
CA PHE A 8 -13.48 -3.45 -5.82
C PHE A 8 -12.02 -3.72 -5.51
N SER A 9 -11.13 -3.56 -6.50
CA SER A 9 -9.69 -3.72 -6.29
C SER A 9 -9.15 -2.71 -5.28
N ILE A 10 -9.66 -1.48 -5.27
CA ILE A 10 -9.29 -0.44 -4.30
C ILE A 10 -9.66 -0.84 -2.86
N LEU A 11 -10.68 -1.66 -2.64
CA LEU A 11 -11.00 -2.15 -1.30
C LEU A 11 -9.85 -3.00 -0.73
N VAL A 12 -9.15 -3.78 -1.57
CA VAL A 12 -8.02 -4.60 -1.14
C VAL A 12 -6.89 -3.72 -0.61
N SER A 13 -6.50 -2.69 -1.37
CA SER A 13 -5.45 -1.77 -0.93
C SER A 13 -5.91 -0.85 0.21
N GLY A 14 -7.16 -0.39 0.20
CA GLY A 14 -7.75 0.39 1.28
C GLY A 14 -7.71 -0.36 2.61
N LEU A 15 -8.19 -1.60 2.63
CA LEU A 15 -8.16 -2.45 3.83
C LEU A 15 -6.73 -2.81 4.24
N SER A 16 -5.83 -3.10 3.29
CA SER A 16 -4.45 -3.44 3.63
C SER A 16 -3.75 -2.31 4.36
N PHE A 17 -3.88 -1.07 3.87
CA PHE A 17 -3.26 0.08 4.51
C PHE A 17 -4.00 0.52 5.77
N ALA A 18 -5.33 0.41 5.84
CA ALA A 18 -6.07 0.64 7.08
C ALA A 18 -5.58 -0.27 8.21
N LEU A 19 -5.43 -1.58 7.95
CA LEU A 19 -4.95 -2.54 8.95
C LEU A 19 -3.46 -2.36 9.27
N PHE A 20 -2.63 -1.98 8.30
CA PHE A 20 -1.24 -1.65 8.55
C PHE A 20 -1.09 -0.42 9.46
N PHE A 21 -1.87 0.62 9.19
CA PHE A 21 -1.87 1.83 10.01
C PHE A 21 -2.51 1.59 11.38
N LEU A 22 -3.52 0.73 11.48
CA LEU A 22 -4.03 0.28 12.77
C LEU A 22 -2.93 -0.40 13.59
N GLN A 23 -2.14 -1.30 13.01
CA GLN A 23 -0.98 -1.87 13.71
C GLN A 23 0.01 -0.79 14.15
N THR A 24 0.28 0.19 13.29
CA THR A 24 1.15 1.32 13.62
C THR A 24 0.62 2.08 14.84
N GLY A 25 -0.67 2.41 14.86
CA GLY A 25 -1.32 3.08 15.98
C GLY A 25 -1.32 2.23 17.25
N LEU A 26 -1.60 0.93 17.16
CA LEU A 26 -1.55 0.02 18.30
C LEU A 26 -0.13 -0.09 18.89
N ASP A 27 0.89 -0.10 18.05
CA ASP A 27 2.29 -0.16 18.48
C ASP A 27 2.70 1.14 19.19
N MET A 28 2.25 2.30 18.69
CA MET A 28 2.47 3.60 19.32
C MET A 28 1.69 3.75 20.64
N LEU A 29 0.44 3.30 20.70
CA LEU A 29 -0.40 3.29 21.91
C LEU A 29 0.27 2.45 23.01
N ARG A 30 0.75 1.24 22.67
CA ARG A 30 1.49 0.39 23.63
C ARG A 30 2.82 0.99 24.08
N SER A 31 3.39 1.88 23.27
CA SER A 31 4.62 2.60 23.62
C SER A 31 4.35 3.85 24.44
N GLY A 32 3.08 4.17 24.75
CA GLY A 32 2.68 5.39 25.45
C GLY A 32 2.87 6.66 24.64
N GLN A 33 3.02 6.57 23.32
CA GLN A 33 3.25 7.72 22.45
C GLN A 33 1.95 8.44 22.10
N ILE A 34 0.83 7.72 22.02
CA ILE A 34 -0.46 8.25 21.55
C ILE A 34 -1.63 7.71 22.35
N GLU A 35 -2.76 8.39 22.24
CA GLU A 35 -4.04 7.97 22.83
C GLU A 35 -4.87 7.10 21.88
N MET A 36 -5.92 6.48 22.42
CA MET A 36 -6.81 5.60 21.66
C MET A 36 -7.50 6.32 20.49
N VAL A 37 -7.85 7.60 20.65
CA VAL A 37 -8.47 8.42 19.60
C VAL A 37 -7.53 8.57 18.40
N SER A 38 -6.22 8.79 18.65
CA SER A 38 -5.22 8.90 17.60
C SER A 38 -5.07 7.60 16.81
N VAL A 39 -5.26 6.43 17.42
CA VAL A 39 -5.24 5.14 16.69
C VAL A 39 -6.35 5.08 15.64
N VAL A 40 -7.56 5.56 15.98
CA VAL A 40 -8.68 5.61 15.02
C VAL A 40 -8.34 6.57 13.88
N PHE A 41 -7.80 7.75 14.19
CA PHE A 41 -7.39 8.72 13.18
C PHE A 41 -6.31 8.19 12.23
N ILE A 42 -5.27 7.55 12.77
CA ILE A 42 -4.20 6.90 11.98
C ILE A 42 -4.80 5.82 11.07
N THR A 43 -5.75 5.03 11.57
CA THR A 43 -6.42 3.98 10.79
C THR A 43 -7.19 4.58 9.60
N LEU A 44 -7.91 5.69 9.82
CA LEU A 44 -8.62 6.40 8.75
C LEU A 44 -7.66 7.03 7.73
N LEU A 45 -6.53 7.57 8.18
CA LEU A 45 -5.46 8.03 7.29
C LEU A 45 -4.90 6.88 6.46
N GLY A 46 -4.71 5.71 7.06
CA GLY A 46 -4.31 4.49 6.35
C GLY A 46 -5.31 4.08 5.27
N LEU A 47 -6.61 4.16 5.57
CA LEU A 47 -7.66 3.88 4.58
C LEU A 47 -7.61 4.88 3.41
N LEU A 48 -7.48 6.17 3.68
CA LEU A 48 -7.34 7.20 2.65
C LEU A 48 -6.07 6.98 1.82
N TYR A 49 -4.97 6.63 2.48
CA TYR A 49 -3.68 6.34 1.86
C TYR A 49 -3.75 5.12 0.93
N GLY A 50 -4.38 4.04 1.39
CA GLY A 50 -4.56 2.80 0.64
C GLY A 50 -5.56 2.91 -0.51
N THR A 51 -6.44 3.91 -0.49
CA THR A 51 -7.44 4.13 -1.55
C THR A 51 -6.97 5.22 -2.51
N ALA A 52 -7.06 6.48 -2.10
CA ALA A 52 -6.68 7.62 -2.92
C ALA A 52 -5.18 7.64 -3.24
N GLY A 53 -4.32 7.35 -2.26
CA GLY A 53 -2.86 7.33 -2.48
C GLY A 53 -2.43 6.29 -3.51
N ILE A 54 -2.97 5.08 -3.44
CA ILE A 54 -2.70 4.02 -4.42
C ILE A 54 -3.28 4.34 -5.79
N ALA A 55 -4.50 4.88 -5.87
CA ALA A 55 -5.08 5.31 -7.13
C ALA A 55 -4.25 6.40 -7.81
N LEU A 56 -3.80 7.42 -7.06
CA LEU A 56 -2.95 8.49 -7.55
C LEU A 56 -1.58 7.97 -8.02
N LEU A 57 -0.96 7.06 -7.27
CA LEU A 57 0.28 6.41 -7.68
C LEU A 57 0.10 5.61 -8.97
N ALA A 58 -0.99 4.85 -9.09
CA ALA A 58 -1.28 4.08 -10.31
C ALA A 58 -1.46 5.01 -11.53
N VAL A 59 -2.17 6.12 -11.38
CA VAL A 59 -2.35 7.13 -12.44
C VAL A 59 -1.01 7.78 -12.82
N LEU A 60 -0.19 8.15 -11.83
CA LEU A 60 1.13 8.71 -12.07
C LEU A 60 2.00 7.75 -12.89
N VAL A 61 2.06 6.49 -12.49
CA VAL A 61 2.90 5.50 -13.19
C VAL A 61 2.32 5.17 -14.56
N TRP A 62 1.00 5.11 -14.70
CA TRP A 62 0.33 4.96 -16.00
C TRP A 62 0.72 6.08 -16.97
N ALA A 63 0.71 7.33 -16.51
CA ALA A 63 1.11 8.49 -17.31
C ALA A 63 2.60 8.43 -17.71
N LEU A 64 3.49 8.19 -16.74
CA LEU A 64 4.94 8.16 -16.98
C LEU A 64 5.39 6.96 -17.84
N SER A 65 4.66 5.85 -17.77
CA SER A 65 4.97 4.66 -18.57
C SER A 65 4.47 4.75 -20.00
N GLN A 66 3.70 5.77 -20.39
CA GLN A 66 3.01 5.87 -21.68
C GLN A 66 2.10 4.66 -21.93
N ALA A 67 1.40 4.19 -20.89
CA ALA A 67 0.63 2.95 -20.98
C ALA A 67 -0.56 3.06 -21.96
N GLY A 68 -1.07 4.28 -22.17
CA GLY A 68 -2.13 4.58 -23.14
C GLY A 68 -1.75 4.26 -24.58
N GLU A 69 -0.50 4.53 -24.99
CA GLU A 69 0.02 4.16 -26.32
C GLU A 69 0.10 2.65 -26.52
N ARG A 70 0.08 1.90 -25.42
CA ARG A 70 0.16 0.43 -25.39
C ARG A 70 -1.18 -0.24 -25.12
N GLY A 71 -2.28 0.52 -25.16
CA GLY A 71 -3.65 0.00 -25.03
C GLY A 71 -4.09 -0.33 -23.59
N TYR A 72 -3.34 0.10 -22.57
CA TYR A 72 -3.75 -0.05 -21.18
C TYR A 72 -4.55 1.16 -20.72
N ASN A 73 -5.75 0.95 -20.18
CA ASN A 73 -6.56 2.02 -19.62
C ASN A 73 -6.22 2.30 -18.14
N ILE A 74 -6.63 3.47 -17.64
CA ILE A 74 -6.37 3.91 -16.26
C ILE A 74 -6.99 2.95 -15.24
N GLY A 75 -8.23 2.48 -15.49
CA GLY A 75 -8.92 1.57 -14.57
C GLY A 75 -8.19 0.24 -14.38
N TRP A 76 -7.56 -0.29 -15.43
CA TRP A 76 -6.71 -1.46 -15.35
C TRP A 76 -5.46 -1.20 -14.52
N ALA A 77 -4.81 -0.04 -14.70
CA ALA A 77 -3.62 0.31 -13.92
C ALA A 77 -3.95 0.43 -12.43
N ILE A 78 -5.05 1.11 -12.08
CA ILE A 78 -5.55 1.20 -10.69
C ILE A 78 -5.84 -0.19 -10.14
N SER A 79 -6.56 -1.03 -10.90
CA SER A 79 -6.92 -2.38 -10.47
C SER A 79 -5.68 -3.25 -10.22
N ALA A 80 -4.71 -3.22 -11.13
CA ALA A 80 -3.47 -3.99 -11.02
C ALA A 80 -2.59 -3.53 -9.85
N PHE A 81 -2.46 -2.22 -9.62
CA PHE A 81 -1.73 -1.68 -8.47
C PHE A 81 -2.42 -2.05 -7.16
N ALA A 82 -3.74 -1.86 -7.06
CA ALA A 82 -4.48 -2.12 -5.84
C ALA A 82 -4.46 -3.60 -5.44
N LEU A 83 -4.62 -4.52 -6.41
CA LEU A 83 -4.49 -5.96 -6.18
C LEU A 83 -3.06 -6.40 -5.84
N GLY A 84 -2.04 -5.62 -6.22
CA GLY A 84 -0.65 -5.85 -5.81
C GLY A 84 -0.45 -5.88 -4.29
N TYR A 85 -1.31 -5.20 -3.54
CA TYR A 85 -1.31 -5.16 -2.07
C TYR A 85 -2.06 -6.33 -1.41
N SER A 86 -2.47 -7.35 -2.17
CA SER A 86 -3.10 -8.55 -1.60
C SER A 86 -2.20 -9.23 -0.57
N ALA A 87 -0.88 -9.29 -0.83
CA ALA A 87 0.09 -9.80 0.14
C ALA A 87 0.10 -8.91 1.40
N THR A 88 0.13 -7.59 1.23
CA THR A 88 0.07 -6.63 2.34
C THR A 88 -1.17 -6.85 3.21
N LEU A 89 -2.33 -7.14 2.63
CA LEU A 89 -3.55 -7.44 3.37
C LEU A 89 -3.39 -8.70 4.25
N VAL A 90 -2.85 -9.79 3.70
CA VAL A 90 -2.63 -11.04 4.43
C VAL A 90 -1.64 -10.84 5.58
N TYR A 91 -0.52 -10.16 5.31
CA TYR A 91 0.44 -9.81 6.34
C TYR A 91 -0.19 -8.91 7.41
N ALA A 92 -1.00 -7.92 7.02
CA ALA A 92 -1.61 -7.01 7.96
C ALA A 92 -2.63 -7.69 8.88
N LEU A 93 -3.46 -8.58 8.34
CA LEU A 93 -4.39 -9.41 9.13
C LEU A 93 -3.62 -10.29 10.13
N THR A 94 -2.57 -10.96 9.66
CA THR A 94 -1.73 -11.79 10.51
C THR A 94 -1.07 -10.95 11.61
N GLY A 95 -0.53 -9.78 11.26
CA GLY A 95 0.06 -8.85 12.21
C GLY A 95 -0.92 -8.43 13.31
N ILE A 96 -2.17 -8.08 12.96
CA ILE A 96 -3.21 -7.75 13.95
C ILE A 96 -3.47 -8.93 14.90
N LEU A 97 -3.58 -10.16 14.39
CA LEU A 97 -3.78 -11.35 15.23
C LEU A 97 -2.66 -11.51 16.25
N PHE A 98 -1.40 -11.43 15.80
CA PHE A 98 -0.23 -11.51 16.70
C PHE A 98 -0.16 -10.34 17.68
N SER A 99 -0.53 -9.14 17.23
CA SER A 99 -0.55 -7.94 18.05
C SER A 99 -1.57 -8.06 19.19
N VAL A 100 -2.78 -8.54 18.91
CA VAL A 100 -3.84 -8.72 19.92
C VAL A 100 -3.55 -9.92 20.82
N ALA A 101 -3.09 -11.05 20.27
CA ALA A 101 -2.88 -12.28 21.03
C ALA A 101 -1.63 -12.23 21.92
N LEU A 102 -0.54 -11.60 21.46
CA LEU A 102 0.77 -11.62 22.13
C LEU A 102 1.22 -10.25 22.63
N GLY A 103 0.44 -9.19 22.39
CA GLY A 103 0.84 -7.81 22.71
C GLY A 103 2.04 -7.32 21.88
N TRP A 104 2.38 -8.02 20.80
CA TRP A 104 3.58 -7.74 20.02
C TRP A 104 3.43 -6.50 19.14
N LYS A 105 4.55 -5.78 18.95
CA LYS A 105 4.66 -4.65 18.02
C LYS A 105 4.89 -5.16 16.60
N THR A 106 3.84 -5.18 15.78
CA THR A 106 3.83 -5.91 14.50
C THR A 106 3.91 -5.03 13.26
N ALA A 107 3.81 -3.69 13.39
CA ALA A 107 3.74 -2.79 12.24
C ALA A 107 4.96 -2.93 11.31
N VAL A 108 6.16 -3.05 11.86
CA VAL A 108 7.37 -3.24 11.05
C VAL A 108 7.46 -4.68 10.53
N ALA A 109 7.32 -5.68 11.41
CA ALA A 109 7.55 -7.08 11.04
C ALA A 109 6.53 -7.60 10.00
N PHE A 110 5.26 -7.21 10.12
CA PHE A 110 4.20 -7.64 9.22
C PHE A 110 3.81 -6.56 8.23
N GLY A 111 3.57 -5.34 8.68
CA GLY A 111 3.10 -4.24 7.84
C GLY A 111 4.11 -3.84 6.75
N VAL A 112 5.31 -3.43 7.15
CA VAL A 112 6.37 -3.03 6.20
C VAL A 112 6.76 -4.20 5.29
N THR A 113 6.92 -5.40 5.84
CA THR A 113 7.16 -6.62 5.05
C THR A 113 6.07 -6.85 4.01
N GLY A 114 4.81 -6.70 4.38
CA GLY A 114 3.67 -6.82 3.48
C GLY A 114 3.72 -5.81 2.34
N VAL A 115 4.13 -4.56 2.60
CA VAL A 115 4.33 -3.53 1.57
C VAL A 115 5.50 -3.89 0.65
N LEU A 116 6.60 -4.40 1.19
CA LEU A 116 7.76 -4.86 0.40
C LEU A 116 7.39 -6.03 -0.53
N TRP A 117 6.51 -6.93 -0.10
CA TRP A 117 5.99 -8.00 -0.95
C TRP A 117 5.16 -7.49 -2.14
N ALA A 118 4.54 -6.30 -2.03
CA ALA A 118 3.82 -5.67 -3.12
C ALA A 118 4.76 -5.10 -4.22
N LEU A 119 6.07 -4.99 -3.96
CA LEU A 119 7.05 -4.49 -4.94
C LEU A 119 7.17 -5.40 -6.18
N ARG A 120 7.05 -6.72 -6.01
CA ARG A 120 7.16 -7.65 -7.14
C ARG A 120 5.96 -7.57 -8.09
N PRO A 121 4.69 -7.63 -7.62
CA PRO A 121 3.52 -7.38 -8.46
C PRO A 121 3.53 -6.00 -9.14
N THR A 122 3.94 -4.95 -8.42
CA THR A 122 4.00 -3.59 -8.98
C THR A 122 5.08 -3.49 -10.06
N LEU A 123 6.29 -4.00 -9.84
CA LEU A 123 7.34 -4.08 -10.86
C LEU A 123 6.85 -4.72 -12.15
N PHE A 124 6.15 -5.85 -12.04
CA PHE A 124 5.61 -6.56 -13.20
C PHE A 124 4.54 -5.75 -13.94
N THR A 125 3.63 -5.12 -13.19
CA THR A 125 2.61 -4.23 -13.75
C THR A 125 3.23 -3.06 -14.51
N ILE A 126 4.25 -2.43 -13.93
CA ILE A 126 4.96 -1.32 -14.56
C ILE A 126 5.70 -1.79 -15.82
N LYS A 127 6.32 -2.97 -15.78
CA LYS A 127 6.96 -3.60 -16.94
C LYS A 127 5.98 -3.83 -18.09
N GLN A 128 4.77 -4.28 -17.80
CA GLN A 128 3.72 -4.41 -18.82
C GLN A 128 3.33 -3.06 -19.43
N MET A 129 3.14 -2.03 -18.58
CA MET A 129 2.77 -0.69 -19.05
C MET A 129 3.89 0.02 -19.82
N SER A 130 5.15 -0.25 -19.47
CA SER A 130 6.32 0.40 -20.05
C SER A 130 6.82 -0.28 -21.32
N GLY A 131 6.24 -1.41 -21.73
CA GLY A 131 6.70 -2.20 -22.88
C GLY A 131 8.02 -2.92 -22.60
N ASP A 132 8.11 -3.61 -21.48
CA ASP A 132 9.27 -4.41 -21.05
C ASP A 132 10.56 -3.62 -20.78
N ARG A 133 10.48 -2.28 -20.65
CA ARG A 133 11.59 -1.41 -20.25
C ARG A 133 12.01 -1.67 -18.79
N THR A 134 12.88 -2.67 -18.60
CA THR A 134 13.24 -3.20 -17.28
C THR A 134 13.87 -2.14 -16.37
N ALA A 135 14.79 -1.32 -16.88
CA ALA A 135 15.43 -0.27 -16.09
C ALA A 135 14.41 0.77 -15.56
N PHE A 136 13.49 1.20 -16.42
CA PHE A 136 12.40 2.11 -16.05
C PHE A 136 11.48 1.47 -15.01
N SER A 137 11.11 0.20 -15.20
CA SER A 137 10.23 -0.50 -14.26
C SER A 137 10.84 -0.66 -12.88
N VAL A 138 12.13 -0.98 -12.81
CA VAL A 138 12.86 -1.04 -11.53
C VAL A 138 12.85 0.33 -10.87
N ALA A 139 13.27 1.38 -11.57
CA ALA A 139 13.30 2.74 -11.04
C ALA A 139 11.94 3.20 -10.52
N MET A 140 10.87 2.99 -11.29
CA MET A 140 9.52 3.37 -10.89
C MET A 140 8.99 2.52 -9.74
N SER A 141 9.24 1.21 -9.70
CA SER A 141 8.82 0.36 -8.57
C SER A 141 9.51 0.77 -7.28
N THR A 142 10.80 1.11 -7.34
CA THR A 142 11.57 1.63 -6.20
C THR A 142 11.03 2.98 -5.75
N LEU A 143 10.72 3.89 -6.69
CA LEU A 143 10.13 5.19 -6.37
C LEU A 143 8.76 5.03 -5.70
N CYS A 144 7.89 4.15 -6.22
CA CYS A 144 6.61 3.85 -5.58
C CYS A 144 6.80 3.31 -4.16
N GLY A 145 7.68 2.33 -3.98
CA GLY A 145 8.02 1.79 -2.65
C GLY A 145 8.53 2.86 -1.69
N ALA A 146 9.43 3.73 -2.15
CA ALA A 146 9.96 4.83 -1.36
C ALA A 146 8.87 5.83 -0.96
N ILE A 147 8.01 6.25 -1.89
CA ILE A 147 6.87 7.15 -1.60
C ILE A 147 5.96 6.51 -0.53
N LEU A 148 5.70 5.21 -0.63
CA LEU A 148 4.82 4.49 0.30
C LEU A 148 5.40 4.42 1.71
N LEU A 149 6.67 4.05 1.82
CA LEU A 149 7.35 3.91 3.10
C LEU A 149 7.61 5.28 3.75
N LEU A 150 7.99 6.28 2.96
CA LEU A 150 8.14 7.65 3.44
C LEU A 150 6.79 8.22 3.90
N GLY A 151 5.73 8.04 3.10
CA GLY A 151 4.38 8.46 3.46
C GLY A 151 3.89 7.81 4.76
N TRP A 152 4.10 6.50 4.92
CA TRP A 152 3.83 5.82 6.19
C TRP A 152 4.62 6.41 7.35
N SER A 153 5.93 6.60 7.19
CA SER A 153 6.78 7.15 8.27
C SER A 153 6.39 8.56 8.69
N LEU A 154 5.97 9.40 7.73
CA LEU A 154 5.52 10.77 7.97
C LEU A 154 4.16 10.79 8.65
N LEU A 155 3.19 10.04 8.14
CA LEU A 155 1.85 9.97 8.72
C LEU A 155 1.87 9.34 10.13
N GLY A 156 2.75 8.36 10.37
CA GLY A 156 2.98 7.81 11.69
C GLY A 156 3.54 8.84 12.68
N ARG A 157 4.37 9.77 12.23
CA ARG A 157 4.88 10.88 13.07
C ARG A 157 3.87 11.99 13.29
N LEU A 158 3.05 12.33 12.28
CA LEU A 158 2.07 13.41 12.38
C LEU A 158 0.91 13.11 13.34
N ALA A 159 0.71 11.84 13.66
CA ALA A 159 -0.34 11.40 14.56
C ALA A 159 0.18 11.05 15.98
N GLY A 160 1.49 11.20 16.21
CA GLY A 160 2.16 11.13 17.51
C GLY A 160 2.47 12.51 18.04
#